data_AF-A0A7S2HG62-F1
#
_entry.id   AF-A0A7S2HG62-F1
#
_cell.length_a   1.000
_cell.length_b   1.000
_cell.length_c   1.000
_cell.angle_alpha   90.00
_cell.angle_beta   90.00
_cell.angle_gamma   90.00
#
_symmetry.space_group_name_H-M   'P 1'
#
loop_
_entity.id
_entity.type
_entity.pdbx_description
1 polymer ?
#
loop_
_entity_poly.entity_id
_entity_poly.type
_entity_poly.pdbx_seq_one_letter_code
_entity_poly.pdbx_strand_id
1 'polypeptide(L)'
;KGLPTAVVTKNTQATVRLLTERLWQPLVPGLAPFDPMISRDSVPALAQKPDPAPLLHISGLWGLEPSSLLMVGDSVRDDIGCGHRAGAATALVDSGRLCQGASAANAHLRGEFQPDVIVMSLAELPMALDERFDFPVLEG
;
A
#
# COMPACT_ATOMS: atom_id res chain seq x y z
N LYS A 1 -3.58 6.54 13.95
CA LYS A 1 -2.91 7.78 13.47
C LYS A 1 -3.84 8.69 12.64
N GLY A 2 -5.10 8.30 12.32
CA GLY A 2 -6.05 9.19 11.63
C GLY A 2 -5.74 9.45 10.14
N LEU A 3 -4.76 8.74 9.59
CA LEU A 3 -4.37 8.88 8.19
C LEU A 3 -5.45 8.26 7.28
N PRO A 4 -5.79 8.91 6.15
CA PRO A 4 -6.63 8.29 5.15
C PRO A 4 -5.95 7.05 4.59
N THR A 5 -6.72 6.00 4.36
CA THR A 5 -6.20 4.74 3.83
C THR A 5 -7.01 4.31 2.62
N ALA A 6 -6.32 3.78 1.61
CA ALA A 6 -6.90 3.21 0.41
C ALA A 6 -6.46 1.76 0.26
N VAL A 7 -7.16 1.00 -0.58
CA VAL A 7 -6.75 -0.35 -0.99
C VAL A 7 -6.58 -0.41 -2.50
N VAL A 8 -5.48 -1.01 -2.96
CA VAL A 8 -5.26 -1.38 -4.36
C VAL A 8 -5.08 -2.89 -4.45
N THR A 9 -6.00 -3.57 -5.11
CA THR A 9 -6.00 -5.03 -5.23
C THR A 9 -6.22 -5.52 -6.66
N LYS A 10 -5.64 -6.69 -6.96
CA LYS A 10 -5.90 -7.41 -8.21
C LYS A 10 -7.14 -8.30 -8.14
N ASN A 11 -7.85 -8.32 -7.00
CA ASN A 11 -9.16 -8.97 -6.85
C ASN A 11 -10.27 -8.21 -7.60
N THR A 12 -11.42 -8.85 -7.80
CA THR A 12 -12.60 -8.20 -8.41
C THR A 12 -13.37 -7.35 -7.41
N GLN A 13 -14.16 -6.41 -7.92
CA GLN A 13 -15.01 -5.54 -7.13
C GLN A 13 -16.02 -6.38 -6.33
N ALA A 14 -16.51 -7.47 -6.90
CA ALA A 14 -17.40 -8.41 -6.24
C ALA A 14 -16.73 -9.06 -5.00
N THR A 15 -15.47 -9.51 -5.13
CA THR A 15 -14.72 -10.07 -4.00
C THR A 15 -14.44 -9.03 -2.92
N VAL A 16 -14.05 -7.81 -3.31
CA VAL A 16 -13.81 -6.70 -2.37
C VAL A 16 -15.10 -6.37 -1.60
N ARG A 17 -16.25 -6.29 -2.29
CA ARG A 17 -17.54 -6.06 -1.65
C ARG A 17 -17.88 -7.12 -0.61
N LEU A 18 -17.75 -8.40 -0.97
CA LEU A 18 -18.02 -9.50 -0.03
C LEU A 18 -17.11 -9.45 1.19
N LEU A 19 -15.82 -9.17 1.01
CA LEU A 19 -14.88 -9.02 2.14
C LEU A 19 -15.30 -7.88 3.06
N THR A 20 -15.66 -6.72 2.51
CA THR A 20 -16.05 -5.56 3.30
C THR A 20 -17.35 -5.80 4.06
N GLU A 21 -18.38 -6.31 3.39
CA GLU A 21 -19.71 -6.53 3.96
C GLU A 21 -19.75 -7.68 4.96
N ARG A 22 -18.96 -8.75 4.73
CA ARG A 22 -19.05 -9.99 5.53
C ARG A 22 -17.97 -10.12 6.60
N LEU A 23 -16.81 -9.49 6.41
CA LEU A 23 -15.68 -9.61 7.33
C LEU A 23 -15.35 -8.27 7.97
N TRP A 24 -15.11 -7.21 7.18
CA TRP A 24 -14.59 -5.96 7.73
C TRP A 24 -15.58 -5.27 8.66
N GLN A 25 -16.78 -4.94 8.15
CA GLN A 25 -17.78 -4.22 8.93
C GLN A 25 -18.27 -5.02 10.16
N PRO A 26 -18.49 -6.35 10.07
CA PRO A 26 -18.96 -7.11 11.24
C PRO A 26 -17.88 -7.42 12.27
N LEU A 27 -16.64 -7.68 11.84
CA LEU A 27 -15.57 -8.14 12.75
C LEU A 27 -14.72 -6.99 13.32
N VAL A 28 -14.72 -5.82 12.68
CA VAL A 28 -13.90 -4.67 13.11
C VAL A 28 -14.76 -3.41 13.24
N PRO A 29 -15.74 -3.39 14.16
CA PRO A 29 -16.64 -2.27 14.33
C PRO A 29 -15.88 -1.00 14.72
N GLY A 30 -16.20 0.12 14.08
CA GLY A 30 -15.61 1.44 14.37
C GLY A 30 -14.31 1.75 13.64
N LEU A 31 -13.75 0.81 12.85
CA LEU A 31 -12.63 1.11 11.96
C LEU A 31 -13.17 1.71 10.65
N ALA A 32 -12.66 2.89 10.29
CA ALA A 32 -13.01 3.53 9.02
C ALA A 32 -12.70 2.59 7.84
N PRO A 33 -13.59 2.53 6.82
CA PRO A 33 -13.30 1.78 5.62
C PRO A 33 -12.14 2.41 4.85
N PHE A 34 -11.46 1.60 4.05
CA PHE A 34 -10.54 2.12 3.05
C PHE A 34 -11.31 2.91 1.99
N ASP A 35 -10.80 4.07 1.61
CA ASP A 35 -11.40 4.93 0.61
C ASP A 35 -10.34 5.68 -0.22
N PRO A 36 -10.19 5.42 -1.53
CA PRO A 36 -10.96 4.45 -2.31
C PRO A 36 -10.50 2.99 -2.14
N MET A 37 -11.36 2.06 -2.55
CA MET A 37 -11.00 0.66 -2.79
C MET A 37 -10.91 0.38 -4.30
N ILE A 38 -9.69 0.33 -4.85
CA ILE A 38 -9.43 0.03 -6.26
C ILE A 38 -9.26 -1.48 -6.43
N SER A 39 -10.23 -2.11 -7.09
CA SER A 39 -10.17 -3.49 -7.57
C SER A 39 -9.70 -3.56 -9.02
N ARG A 40 -9.48 -4.76 -9.56
CA ARG A 40 -9.02 -4.96 -10.95
C ARG A 40 -9.96 -4.43 -12.03
N ASP A 41 -11.21 -4.20 -11.66
CA ASP A 41 -12.36 -3.96 -12.52
C ASP A 41 -13.24 -2.81 -12.00
N SER A 42 -12.83 -2.09 -10.95
CA SER A 42 -13.60 -0.97 -10.40
C SER A 42 -13.44 0.33 -11.18
N VAL A 43 -12.30 0.51 -11.85
CA VAL A 43 -12.00 1.72 -12.65
C VAL A 43 -11.74 1.30 -14.10
N PRO A 44 -12.56 1.76 -15.06
CA PRO A 44 -12.41 1.40 -16.47
C PRO A 44 -11.03 1.76 -17.01
N ALA A 45 -10.40 0.80 -17.71
CA ALA A 45 -9.10 0.95 -18.37
C ALA A 45 -7.93 1.40 -17.47
N LEU A 46 -8.07 1.32 -16.14
CA LEU A 46 -6.97 1.61 -15.23
C LEU A 46 -5.97 0.45 -15.26
N ALA A 47 -4.71 0.75 -15.55
CA ALA A 47 -3.64 -0.23 -15.51
C ALA A 47 -3.44 -0.76 -14.08
N GLN A 48 -3.02 -2.02 -13.97
CA GLN A 48 -2.79 -2.67 -12.67
C GLN A 48 -1.34 -2.54 -12.23
N LYS A 49 -1.11 -2.65 -10.91
CA LYS A 49 0.23 -2.83 -10.33
C LYS A 49 1.05 -3.87 -11.12
N PRO A 50 2.31 -3.59 -11.49
CA PRO A 50 3.17 -2.52 -10.97
C PRO A 50 3.06 -1.16 -11.68
N ASP A 51 2.08 -0.97 -12.56
CA ASP A 51 1.83 0.34 -13.15
C ASP A 51 1.47 1.37 -12.06
N PRO A 52 1.96 2.62 -12.12
CA PRO A 52 1.68 3.63 -11.11
C PRO A 52 0.25 4.19 -11.14
N ALA A 53 -0.51 3.92 -12.20
CA ALA A 53 -1.85 4.50 -12.40
C ALA A 53 -2.79 4.39 -11.19
N PRO A 54 -2.84 3.29 -10.40
CA PRO A 54 -3.68 3.21 -9.21
C PRO A 54 -3.31 4.23 -8.13
N LEU A 55 -2.02 4.45 -7.87
CA LEU A 55 -1.57 5.42 -6.87
C LEU A 55 -1.76 6.86 -7.36
N LEU A 56 -1.51 7.13 -8.65
CA LEU A 56 -1.78 8.43 -9.25
C LEU A 56 -3.28 8.76 -9.22
N HIS A 57 -4.14 7.76 -9.43
CA HIS A 57 -5.58 7.91 -9.29
C HIS A 57 -5.99 8.27 -7.85
N ILE A 58 -5.43 7.56 -6.86
CA ILE A 58 -5.67 7.85 -5.42
C ILE A 58 -5.18 9.25 -5.05
N SER A 59 -3.95 9.59 -5.44
CA SER A 59 -3.36 10.92 -5.25
C SER A 59 -4.29 12.02 -5.78
N GLY A 60 -4.80 11.87 -7.01
CA GLY A 60 -5.76 12.80 -7.58
C GLY A 60 -7.09 12.89 -6.82
N LEU A 61 -7.63 11.77 -6.34
CA LEU A 61 -8.86 11.74 -5.54
C LEU A 61 -8.68 12.40 -4.17
N TRP A 62 -7.53 12.21 -3.55
CA TRP A 62 -7.21 12.79 -2.24
C TRP A 62 -6.68 14.22 -2.31
N GLY A 63 -6.36 14.73 -3.51
CA GLY A 63 -5.74 16.04 -3.69
C GLY A 63 -4.35 16.12 -3.05
N LEU A 64 -3.63 15.00 -2.98
CA LEU A 64 -2.30 14.89 -2.39
C LEU A 64 -1.27 14.62 -3.49
N GLU A 65 -0.07 15.17 -3.35
CA GLU A 65 1.05 14.80 -4.22
C GLU A 65 1.42 13.31 -4.02
N PRO A 66 1.83 12.58 -5.07
CA PRO A 66 2.24 11.19 -4.93
C PRO A 66 3.35 10.96 -3.89
N SER A 67 4.25 11.93 -3.72
CA SER A 67 5.32 11.91 -2.71
C SER A 67 4.81 11.93 -1.26
N SER A 68 3.56 12.32 -1.05
CA SER A 68 2.89 12.29 0.26
C SER A 68 2.15 10.97 0.52
N LEU A 69 2.25 10.01 -0.40
CA LEU A 69 1.66 8.68 -0.25
C LEU A 69 2.71 7.66 0.22
N LEU A 70 2.24 6.64 0.93
CA LEU A 70 3.00 5.44 1.27
C LEU A 70 2.29 4.22 0.70
N MET A 71 2.94 3.50 -0.21
CA MET A 71 2.49 2.21 -0.71
C MET A 71 2.98 1.09 0.23
N VAL A 72 2.03 0.40 0.86
CA VAL A 72 2.30 -0.73 1.76
C VAL A 72 1.86 -2.02 1.09
N GLY A 73 2.73 -3.01 0.99
CA GLY A 73 2.39 -4.31 0.41
C GLY A 73 3.44 -5.38 0.63
N ASP A 74 3.17 -6.61 0.19
CA ASP A 74 4.04 -7.78 0.38
C ASP A 74 4.75 -8.22 -0.93
N SER A 75 4.42 -7.60 -2.05
CA SER A 75 5.02 -7.88 -3.35
C SER A 75 6.04 -6.81 -3.73
N VAL A 76 7.32 -7.19 -3.78
CA VAL A 76 8.39 -6.32 -4.30
C VAL A 76 8.07 -5.87 -5.73
N ARG A 77 7.68 -6.81 -6.59
CA ARG A 77 7.42 -6.50 -7.99
C ARG A 77 6.23 -5.57 -8.14
N ASP A 78 5.11 -5.91 -7.51
CA ASP A 78 3.86 -5.20 -7.75
C ASP A 78 3.71 -3.97 -6.85
N ASP A 79 3.91 -4.10 -5.54
CA ASP A 79 3.60 -3.05 -4.58
C ASP A 79 4.72 -2.02 -4.52
N ILE A 80 5.96 -2.48 -4.33
CA ILE A 80 7.12 -1.58 -4.26
C ILE A 80 7.36 -0.95 -5.64
N GLY A 81 7.26 -1.73 -6.71
CA GLY A 81 7.33 -1.20 -8.08
C GLY A 81 6.25 -0.16 -8.39
N CYS A 82 5.00 -0.39 -7.99
CA CYS A 82 3.92 0.60 -8.16
C CYS A 82 4.22 1.90 -7.39
N GLY A 83 4.62 1.78 -6.12
CA GLY A 83 4.96 2.92 -5.27
C GLY A 83 6.09 3.77 -5.84
N HIS A 84 7.23 3.15 -6.17
CA HIS A 84 8.38 3.84 -6.75
C HIS A 84 8.03 4.55 -8.06
N ARG A 85 7.34 3.86 -8.96
CA ARG A 85 6.95 4.45 -10.27
C ARG A 85 5.97 5.61 -10.13
N ALA A 86 5.17 5.62 -9.06
CA ALA A 86 4.28 6.73 -8.76
C ALA A 86 5.00 7.89 -8.07
N GLY A 87 6.23 7.69 -7.58
CA GLY A 87 6.95 8.66 -6.73
C GLY A 87 6.49 8.66 -5.28
N ALA A 88 5.80 7.60 -4.83
CA ALA A 88 5.38 7.41 -3.45
C ALA A 88 6.48 6.70 -2.62
N ALA A 89 6.49 6.94 -1.31
CA ALA A 89 7.27 6.12 -0.40
C ALA A 89 6.73 4.69 -0.36
N THR A 90 7.57 3.73 0.05
CA THR A 90 7.24 2.31 0.00
C THR A 90 7.59 1.57 1.29
N ALA A 91 6.66 0.74 1.76
CA ALA A 91 6.88 -0.17 2.88
C ALA A 91 6.59 -1.61 2.45
N LEU A 92 7.61 -2.45 2.51
CA LEU A 92 7.49 -3.87 2.26
C LEU A 92 7.16 -4.61 3.57
N VAL A 93 6.06 -5.35 3.56
CA VAL A 93 5.71 -6.30 4.62
C VAL A 93 6.26 -7.67 4.22
N ASP A 94 7.40 -8.04 4.81
CA ASP A 94 8.04 -9.33 4.56
C ASP A 94 7.87 -10.27 5.76
N SER A 95 6.85 -11.13 5.71
CA SER A 95 6.60 -12.15 6.73
C SER A 95 7.59 -13.34 6.70
N GLY A 96 8.83 -13.10 6.25
CA GLY A 96 9.91 -14.09 6.19
C GLY A 96 10.13 -14.72 4.81
N ARG A 97 9.54 -14.17 3.74
CA ARG A 97 9.76 -14.65 2.36
C ARG A 97 11.15 -14.26 1.86
N LEU A 98 11.66 -13.07 2.20
CA LEU A 98 13.03 -12.67 1.82
C LEU A 98 14.08 -13.19 2.79
N CYS A 99 13.72 -13.40 4.07
CA CYS A 99 14.60 -14.04 5.06
C CYS A 99 15.02 -15.49 4.70
N GLN A 100 14.37 -16.13 3.73
CA GLN A 100 14.76 -17.47 3.24
C GLN A 100 15.86 -17.46 2.16
N GLY A 101 16.48 -16.33 1.84
CA GLY A 101 17.57 -16.27 0.86
C GLY A 101 18.66 -15.27 1.22
N ALA A 102 19.85 -15.78 1.53
CA ALA A 102 21.05 -14.98 1.77
C ALA A 102 21.32 -13.96 0.64
N SER A 103 21.84 -12.79 1.04
CA SER A 103 22.44 -11.62 0.34
C SER A 103 22.50 -11.50 -1.20
N ALA A 104 22.49 -12.59 -1.98
CA ALA A 104 22.31 -12.60 -3.43
C ALA A 104 20.83 -12.63 -3.86
N ALA A 105 19.93 -13.20 -3.05
CA ALA A 105 18.48 -13.22 -3.31
C ALA A 105 17.86 -11.80 -3.31
N ASN A 106 18.47 -10.89 -2.56
CA ASN A 106 18.06 -9.48 -2.45
C ASN A 106 18.55 -8.60 -3.60
N ALA A 107 19.19 -9.16 -4.64
CA ALA A 107 19.61 -8.40 -5.81
C ALA A 107 18.43 -7.72 -6.52
N HIS A 108 17.22 -8.27 -6.40
CA HIS A 108 16.00 -7.67 -6.92
C HIS A 108 15.50 -6.47 -6.10
N LEU A 109 16.05 -6.18 -4.91
CA LEU A 109 15.68 -5.02 -4.07
C LEU A 109 16.54 -3.79 -4.40
N ARG A 110 16.90 -3.59 -5.66
CA ARG A 110 17.75 -2.49 -6.11
C ARG A 110 17.02 -1.64 -7.14
N GLY A 111 17.33 -0.34 -7.18
CA GLY A 111 16.65 0.59 -8.08
C GLY A 111 15.18 0.75 -7.73
N GLU A 112 14.29 0.62 -8.71
CA GLU A 112 12.83 0.79 -8.56
C GLU A 112 12.13 -0.24 -7.66
N PHE A 113 12.86 -1.21 -7.12
CA PHE A 113 12.35 -2.29 -6.27
C PHE A 113 12.92 -2.26 -4.85
N GLN A 114 13.67 -1.23 -4.49
CA GLN A 114 14.23 -1.06 -3.15
C GLN A 114 13.19 -0.40 -2.22
N PRO A 115 12.62 -1.10 -1.23
CA PRO A 115 11.67 -0.47 -0.32
C PRO A 115 12.35 0.55 0.61
N ASP A 116 11.63 1.61 0.97
CA ASP A 116 12.11 2.62 1.94
C ASP A 116 12.05 2.08 3.38
N VAL A 117 11.05 1.25 3.65
CA VAL A 117 10.84 0.58 4.93
C VAL A 117 10.58 -0.91 4.71
N ILE A 118 11.16 -1.76 5.55
CA ILE A 118 10.85 -3.20 5.59
C ILE A 118 10.38 -3.52 7.02
N VAL A 119 9.23 -4.16 7.12
CA VAL A 119 8.67 -4.65 8.39
C VAL A 119 8.32 -6.12 8.26
N MET A 120 8.40 -6.88 9.36
CA MET A 120 8.02 -8.30 9.35
C MET A 120 6.50 -8.51 9.46
N SER A 121 5.80 -7.49 9.96
CA SER A 121 4.35 -7.52 10.14
C SER A 121 3.75 -6.12 10.03
N LEU A 122 2.46 -6.04 9.66
CA LEU A 122 1.72 -4.77 9.67
C LEU A 122 1.65 -4.12 11.07
N ALA A 123 1.82 -4.91 12.13
CA ALA A 123 1.81 -4.41 13.51
C ALA A 123 3.05 -3.57 13.85
N GLU A 124 4.17 -3.77 13.15
CA GLU A 124 5.40 -2.98 13.31
C GLU A 124 5.36 -1.66 12.55
N LEU A 125 4.48 -1.54 11.56
CA LEU A 125 4.43 -0.38 10.67
C LEU A 125 4.29 0.95 11.43
N PRO A 126 3.41 1.12 12.45
CA PRO A 126 3.28 2.40 13.14
C PRO A 126 4.59 2.91 13.74
N MET A 127 5.40 2.03 14.32
CA MET A 127 6.69 2.40 14.91
C MET A 127 7.73 2.70 13.83
N ALA A 128 7.81 1.86 12.79
CA ALA A 128 8.74 2.08 11.68
C ALA A 128 8.46 3.39 10.93
N LEU A 129 7.19 3.82 10.88
CA LEU A 129 6.80 5.09 10.29
C LEU A 129 7.24 6.30 11.13
N ASP A 130 7.12 6.22 12.46
CA ASP A 130 7.56 7.30 13.35
C ASP A 130 9.07 7.54 13.30
N GLU A 131 9.86 6.50 12.99
CA GLU A 131 11.31 6.61 12.84
C GLU A 131 11.77 7.17 11.48
N ARG A 132 10.87 7.25 10.50
CA ARG A 132 11.22 7.48 9.10
C ARG A 132 10.52 8.67 8.45
N PHE A 133 9.34 9.04 8.95
CA PHE A 133 8.51 10.06 8.33
C PHE A 133 8.01 11.05 9.37
N ASP A 134 8.07 12.34 9.00
CA ASP A 134 7.36 13.37 9.71
C ASP A 134 5.88 13.35 9.30
N PHE A 135 4.98 13.35 10.28
CA PHE A 135 3.55 13.40 10.05
C PHE A 135 3.05 14.83 10.21
N PRO A 136 2.25 15.36 9.26
CA PRO A 136 1.60 16.64 9.46
C PRO A 136 0.64 16.52 10.66
N VAL A 137 0.65 17.55 11.52
CA VAL A 137 -0.37 17.69 12.55
C VAL A 137 -1.70 17.95 11.83
N LEU A 138 -2.61 16.99 11.87
CA LEU A 138 -3.96 17.18 11.36
C LEU A 138 -4.68 18.11 12.36
N GLU A 139 -4.83 19.40 12.00
CA GLU A 139 -5.73 20.27 12.75
C GLU A 139 -7.17 19.76 12.57
N GLY A 140 -7.86 19.55 13.69
CA GLY A 140 -9.17 18.92 13.76
C GLY A 140 -10.33 19.78 13.31
#